data_AF-A0A957GPU5-F1
#
_entry.id   AF-A0A957GPU5-F1
#
_cell.length_a   1.000
_cell.length_b   1.000
_cell.length_c   1.000
_cell.angle_alpha   90.00
_cell.angle_beta   90.00
_cell.angle_gamma   90.00
#
_symmetry.space_group_name_H-M   'P 1'
#
loop_
_entity.id
_entity.type
_entity.pdbx_description
1 polymer ?
#
loop_
_entity_poly.entity_id
_entity_poly.type
_entity_poly.pdbx_seq_one_letter_code
_entity_poly.pdbx_strand_id
1 'polypeptide(L)'
;MLEDISAIVTGLYTTLKHIIRPPVTIQYPDVKRPPRYRFKGRHELKRYDNGLERCIGCSLCAAACPADAIFVEAAENNDDERFSPGER
;
A
#
# COMPACT_ATOMS: atom_id res chain seq x y z
N MET A 1 23.18 -2.98 46.44
CA MET A 1 22.48 -1.78 46.96
C MET A 1 22.90 -0.50 46.24
N LEU A 2 24.17 -0.08 46.26
CA LEU A 2 24.64 1.10 45.50
C LEU A 2 24.55 0.90 43.97
N GLU A 3 24.86 -0.30 43.48
CA GLU A 3 24.72 -0.66 42.07
C GLU A 3 23.26 -0.65 41.61
N ASP A 4 22.34 -1.16 42.44
CA ASP A 4 20.91 -1.19 42.15
C ASP A 4 20.31 0.23 42.07
N ILE A 5 20.72 1.13 42.96
CA ILE A 5 20.30 2.53 42.95
C ILE A 5 20.83 3.25 41.70
N SER A 6 22.08 2.98 41.30
CA SER A 6 22.69 3.54 40.08
C SER A 6 21.89 3.16 38.83
N ALA A 7 21.44 1.91 38.74
CA ALA A 7 20.60 1.44 37.63
C ALA A 7 19.25 2.16 37.60
N ILE A 8 18.59 2.34 38.76
CA ILE A 8 17.31 3.06 38.87
C ILE A 8 17.47 4.53 38.45
N VAL A 9 18.50 5.21 38.94
CA VAL A 9 18.79 6.61 38.60
C VAL A 9 19.06 6.77 37.10
N THR A 10 19.82 5.85 36.52
CA THR A 10 20.12 5.86 35.07
C THR A 10 18.85 5.68 34.23
N GLY A 11 17.94 4.80 34.66
CA GLY A 11 16.64 4.61 34.02
C GLY A 11 15.77 5.86 34.09
N LEU A 12 15.61 6.45 35.27
CA LEU A 12 14.84 7.68 35.49
C LEU A 12 15.41 8.88 34.74
N TYR A 13 16.74 9.01 34.68
CA TYR A 13 17.39 10.04 33.90
C TYR A 13 17.09 9.87 32.39
N THR A 14 17.11 8.63 31.91
CA THR A 14 16.81 8.33 30.50
C THR A 14 15.36 8.65 30.17
N THR A 15 14.40 8.32 31.04
CA THR A 15 12.98 8.65 30.80
C THR A 15 12.74 10.16 30.84
N LEU A 16 13.30 10.87 31.83
CA LEU A 16 13.22 12.33 31.92
C LEU A 16 13.78 13.02 30.67
N LYS A 17 14.90 12.50 30.14
CA LYS A 17 15.50 12.98 28.88
C LYS A 17 14.57 12.81 27.67
N HIS A 18 13.75 11.76 27.63
CA HIS A 18 12.81 11.53 26.53
C HIS A 18 11.51 12.34 26.66
N ILE A 19 11.09 12.71 27.88
CA ILE A 19 9.91 13.57 28.11
C ILE A 19 10.07 14.95 27.45
N ILE A 20 11.27 15.52 27.50
CA ILE A 20 11.56 16.86 26.97
C ILE A 20 11.77 16.85 25.45
N ARG A 21 12.02 15.67 24.85
CA ARG A 21 12.26 15.57 23.41
C ARG A 21 10.95 15.64 22.63
N PRO A 22 10.97 16.23 21.42
CA PRO A 22 9.80 16.21 20.55
C PRO A 22 9.43 14.75 20.22
N PRO A 23 8.13 14.39 20.23
CA PRO A 23 7.69 13.04 19.92
C PRO A 23 7.95 12.73 18.44
N VAL A 24 8.56 11.58 18.16
CA VAL A 24 8.74 11.06 16.79
C VAL A 24 7.42 10.40 16.36
N THR A 25 6.42 11.22 16.08
CA THR A 25 5.07 10.78 15.72
C THR A 25 4.54 11.54 14.52
N ILE A 26 3.47 11.03 13.92
CA ILE A 26 2.76 11.66 12.81
C ILE A 26 1.27 11.64 13.14
N GLN A 27 0.62 12.80 13.06
CA GLN A 27 -0.79 12.98 13.39
C GLN A 27 -1.66 12.57 12.19
N TYR A 28 -2.03 11.30 12.11
CA TYR A 28 -3.02 10.82 11.15
C TYR A 28 -4.43 11.24 11.62
N PRO A 29 -5.33 11.72 10.75
CA PRO A 29 -5.27 11.72 9.28
C PRO A 29 -4.69 12.98 8.63
N ASP A 30 -4.44 14.03 9.41
CA ASP A 30 -4.03 15.36 8.91
C ASP A 30 -2.67 15.32 8.20
N VAL A 31 -1.73 14.54 8.75
CA VAL A 31 -0.40 14.31 8.17
C VAL A 31 -0.26 12.83 7.83
N LYS A 32 -0.03 12.51 6.55
CA LYS A 32 0.15 11.13 6.07
C LYS A 32 1.60 10.88 5.69
N ARG A 33 2.09 9.66 5.97
CA ARG A 33 3.41 9.21 5.48
C ARG A 33 3.34 9.00 3.97
N PRO A 34 4.30 9.52 3.18
CA PRO A 34 4.37 9.15 1.78
C PRO A 34 4.67 7.65 1.66
N PRO A 35 3.92 6.89 0.84
CA PRO A 35 4.24 5.49 0.59
C PRO A 35 5.57 5.38 -0.15
N ARG A 36 6.24 4.24 0.01
CA ARG A 36 7.47 3.92 -0.72
C ARG A 36 7.15 3.72 -2.21
N TYR A 37 8.14 3.93 -3.10
CA TYR A 37 7.95 3.82 -4.56
C TYR A 37 7.31 2.49 -5.02
N ARG A 38 7.65 1.35 -4.40
CA ARG A 38 7.09 0.02 -4.72
C ARG A 38 6.07 -0.47 -3.69
N PHE A 39 5.37 0.46 -3.02
CA PHE A 39 4.32 0.09 -2.08
C PHE A 39 3.17 -0.61 -2.81
N LYS A 40 2.76 -1.78 -2.32
CA LYS A 40 1.62 -2.55 -2.84
C LYS A 40 0.35 -2.06 -2.15
N GLY A 41 -0.32 -1.09 -2.77
CA GLY A 41 -1.56 -0.49 -2.27
C GLY A 41 -2.80 -1.17 -2.84
N ARG A 42 -3.87 -0.38 -3.02
CA ARG A 42 -5.10 -0.84 -3.67
C ARG A 42 -4.81 -1.14 -5.15
N HIS A 43 -5.32 -2.28 -5.63
CA HIS A 43 -5.28 -2.61 -7.05
C HIS A 43 -6.06 -1.58 -7.87
N GLU A 44 -5.55 -1.26 -9.06
CA GLU A 44 -6.16 -0.30 -9.99
C GLU A 44 -6.01 -0.82 -11.43
N LEU A 45 -7.10 -0.74 -12.19
CA LEU A 45 -7.09 -1.03 -13.62
C LEU A 45 -6.61 0.19 -14.38
N LYS A 46 -5.43 0.08 -14.99
CA LYS A 46 -4.83 1.17 -15.76
C LYS A 46 -5.39 1.27 -17.17
N ARG A 47 -5.37 2.48 -17.73
CA ARG A 47 -5.67 2.78 -19.13
C ARG A 47 -4.38 3.11 -19.89
N TYR A 48 -4.43 3.00 -21.21
CA TYR A 48 -3.44 3.58 -22.11
C TYR A 48 -3.70 5.09 -22.28
N ASP A 49 -2.76 5.80 -22.91
CA ASP A 49 -2.88 7.25 -23.13
C ASP A 49 -4.04 7.62 -24.07
N ASN A 50 -4.50 6.67 -24.88
CA ASN A 50 -5.69 6.80 -25.74
C ASN A 50 -7.02 6.51 -25.01
N GLY A 51 -7.00 6.23 -23.70
CA GLY A 51 -8.19 5.98 -22.90
C GLY A 51 -8.69 4.52 -22.89
N LEU A 52 -8.17 3.65 -23.77
CA LEU A 52 -8.50 2.22 -23.76
C LEU A 52 -7.94 1.55 -22.50
N GLU A 53 -8.65 0.56 -22.00
CA GLU A 53 -8.22 -0.22 -20.83
C GLU A 53 -7.05 -1.14 -21.18
N ARG A 54 -6.13 -1.32 -20.24
CA ARG A 54 -5.01 -2.27 -20.40
C ARG A 54 -5.42 -3.72 -20.12
N CYS A 55 -6.51 -3.91 -19.39
CA CYS A 55 -7.05 -5.24 -19.13
C CYS A 55 -7.74 -5.77 -20.39
N ILE A 56 -7.39 -6.99 -20.80
CA ILE A 56 -8.00 -7.69 -21.93
C ILE A 56 -8.78 -8.94 -21.48
N GLY A 57 -9.14 -9.06 -20.20
CA GLY A 57 -9.95 -10.20 -19.74
C GLY A 57 -9.26 -11.58 -19.75
N CYS A 58 -7.95 -11.67 -19.95
CA CYS A 58 -7.23 -12.95 -20.11
C CYS A 58 -7.16 -13.87 -18.87
N SER A 59 -7.76 -13.47 -17.73
CA SER A 59 -7.79 -14.24 -16.48
C SER A 59 -6.44 -14.65 -15.87
N LEU A 60 -5.29 -14.18 -16.40
CA LEU A 60 -3.96 -14.52 -15.87
C LEU A 60 -3.75 -14.03 -14.44
N CYS A 61 -4.29 -12.87 -14.08
CA CYS A 61 -4.21 -12.35 -12.72
C CYS A 61 -5.03 -13.17 -11.72
N ALA A 62 -6.19 -13.68 -12.14
CA ALA A 62 -7.03 -14.57 -11.34
C ALA A 62 -6.34 -15.93 -11.15
N ALA A 63 -5.83 -16.52 -12.23
CA ALA A 63 -5.08 -17.78 -12.19
C ALA A 63 -3.80 -17.70 -11.33
N ALA A 64 -3.11 -16.55 -11.34
CA ALA A 64 -1.93 -16.33 -10.51
C ALA A 64 -2.25 -15.94 -9.05
N CYS A 65 -3.52 -15.72 -8.71
CA CYS A 65 -3.90 -15.24 -7.38
C CYS A 65 -3.81 -16.38 -6.36
N PRO A 66 -2.98 -16.27 -5.30
CA PRO A 66 -2.87 -17.34 -4.30
C PRO A 66 -4.05 -17.41 -3.34
N ALA A 67 -4.98 -16.46 -3.40
CA ALA A 67 -6.12 -16.34 -2.50
C ALA A 67 -7.47 -16.38 -3.23
N ASP A 68 -7.47 -16.67 -4.54
CA ASP A 68 -8.67 -16.71 -5.39
C ASP A 68 -9.58 -15.48 -5.23
N ALA A 69 -8.98 -14.31 -5.05
CA ALA A 69 -9.69 -13.06 -4.73
C ALA A 69 -10.23 -12.31 -5.96
N ILE A 70 -10.05 -12.85 -7.17
CA ILE A 70 -10.35 -12.16 -8.43
C ILE A 70 -11.26 -13.06 -9.28
N PHE A 71 -12.40 -12.51 -9.68
CA PHE A 71 -13.30 -13.11 -10.66
C PHE A 71 -13.24 -12.30 -11.96
N VAL A 72 -13.14 -12.98 -13.10
CA VAL A 72 -13.05 -12.34 -14.43
C VAL A 72 -14.07 -13.01 -15.35
N GLU A 73 -15.01 -12.20 -15.83
CA GLU A 73 -15.92 -12.54 -16.92
C GLU A 73 -15.57 -11.63 -18.10
N ALA A 74 -15.25 -12.24 -19.24
CA ALA A 74 -14.79 -11.53 -20.42
C ALA A 74 -15.93 -11.37 -21.44
N ALA A 75 -15.82 -10.36 -22.30
CA ALA A 75 -16.80 -10.06 -23.34
C ALA A 75 -16.08 -9.49 -24.56
N GLU A 76 -16.52 -9.90 -25.76
CA GLU A 76 -15.88 -9.50 -27.01
C GLU A 76 -16.02 -7.99 -27.28
N ASN A 77 -15.01 -7.40 -27.91
CA ASN A 77 -15.11 -6.03 -28.43
C ASN A 77 -15.88 -6.07 -29.76
N ASN A 78 -16.73 -5.06 -29.99
CA ASN A 78 -17.39 -4.85 -31.27
C ASN A 78 -16.77 -3.63 -31.99
N ASP A 79 -17.11 -3.44 -33.27
CA ASP A 79 -16.66 -2.28 -34.04
C ASP A 79 -17.15 -0.96 -33.44
N ASP A 80 -18.35 -0.95 -32.87
CA ASP A 80 -18.94 0.22 -32.22
C ASP A 80 -18.51 0.38 -30.75
N GLU A 81 -18.15 -0.71 -30.07
CA GLU A 81 -17.86 -0.74 -28.63
C GLU A 81 -16.55 -1.48 -28.36
N ARG A 82 -15.46 -0.71 -28.33
CA ARG A 82 -14.10 -1.22 -28.03
C ARG A 82 -13.57 -0.63 -26.72
N PHE A 83 -13.33 -1.51 -25.74
CA PHE A 83 -12.86 -1.11 -24.42
C PHE A 83 -11.37 -1.37 -24.20
N SER A 84 -10.75 -2.28 -24.95
CA SER A 84 -9.31 -2.62 -24.89
C SER A 84 -8.70 -2.76 -26.28
N PRO A 85 -7.35 -2.67 -26.42
CA PRO A 85 -6.71 -2.84 -27.72
C PRO A 85 -6.76 -4.29 -28.25
N GLY A 86 -6.61 -5.28 -27.37
CA GLY A 86 -6.67 -6.70 -27.71
C GLY A 86 -8.08 -7.26 -27.68
N GLU A 87 -8.25 -8.45 -28.25
CA GLU A 87 -9.45 -9.27 -28.08
C GLU A 87 -9.66 -9.55 -26.59
N ARG A 88 -10.91 -9.41 -26.15
CA ARG A 88 -11.35 -9.64 -24.77
C ARG A 88 -12.14 -10.93 -24.72
#